data_AF-A0A847WD97-F1
#
_entry.id   AF-A0A847WD97-F1
#
_cell.length_a   1.000
_cell.length_b   1.000
_cell.length_c   1.000
_cell.angle_alpha   90.00
_cell.angle_beta   90.00
_cell.angle_gamma   90.00
#
_symmetry.space_group_name_H-M   'P 1'
#
loop_
_entity.id
_entity.type
_entity.pdbx_description
1 polymer ?
#
loop_
_entity_poly.entity_id
_entity_poly.type
_entity_poly.pdbx_seq_one_letter_code
_entity_poly.pdbx_strand_id
1 'polypeptide(L)'
;MPYTNKPQVFTSAINTISFGTAGHEVTLGGANVYPLYSFDAPISNMPKIGIEISDLGFDSSIPGLKKFYEGADTVAQQAALAAKAEGVDFVCLRLDSADPNGKNASVDECTATAKAVCEAIDKPLAIMGCKNVEKDTELFVKVSEVLQGKNVLILSAREEDYKTVGASAVLAYGQKIGAESAVDINLAKQLNVL
;
A
#
# COMPACT_ATOMS: atom_id res chain seq x y z
N MET A 1 -32.15 -16.96 34.98
CA MET A 1 -32.62 -16.36 33.70
C MET A 1 -31.64 -16.75 32.62
N PRO A 2 -32.08 -17.11 31.39
CA PRO A 2 -31.17 -17.34 30.28
C PRO A 2 -30.49 -16.02 29.86
N TYR A 3 -29.23 -16.10 29.45
CA TYR A 3 -28.53 -14.98 28.84
C TYR A 3 -29.22 -14.57 27.53
N THR A 4 -29.36 -13.26 27.32
CA THR A 4 -29.86 -12.68 26.07
C THR A 4 -28.79 -11.76 25.52
N ASN A 5 -28.27 -12.07 24.32
CA ASN A 5 -27.31 -11.20 23.66
C ASN A 5 -27.99 -9.86 23.28
N LYS A 6 -27.29 -8.75 23.52
CA LYS A 6 -27.69 -7.41 23.09
C LYS A 6 -26.63 -6.88 22.13
N PRO A 7 -26.70 -7.24 20.84
CA PRO A 7 -25.66 -6.86 19.89
C PRO A 7 -25.60 -5.36 19.69
N GLN A 8 -24.39 -4.83 19.57
CA GLN A 8 -24.19 -3.44 19.18
C GLN A 8 -24.45 -3.27 17.68
N VAL A 9 -25.41 -2.43 17.32
CA VAL A 9 -25.78 -2.18 15.91
C VAL A 9 -25.28 -0.81 15.47
N PHE A 10 -24.56 -0.77 14.36
CA PHE A 10 -24.13 0.47 13.70
C PHE A 10 -24.96 0.72 12.44
N THR A 11 -25.37 1.97 12.25
CA THR A 11 -26.15 2.39 11.07
C THR A 11 -25.29 2.69 9.85
N SER A 12 -23.97 2.75 10.02
CA SER A 12 -22.99 3.05 8.96
C SER A 12 -21.88 2.00 8.96
N ALA A 13 -21.18 1.88 7.83
CA ALA A 13 -20.04 1.00 7.65
C ALA A 13 -18.81 1.80 7.19
N ILE A 14 -17.62 1.25 7.45
CA ILE A 14 -16.38 1.73 6.82
C ILE A 14 -16.48 1.53 5.31
N ASN A 15 -16.01 2.50 4.52
CA ASN A 15 -15.98 2.38 3.08
C ASN A 15 -15.20 1.15 2.62
N THR A 16 -15.67 0.51 1.55
CA THR A 16 -14.96 -0.61 0.93
C THR A 16 -14.08 -0.08 -0.19
N ILE A 17 -12.83 -0.53 -0.23
CA ILE A 17 -11.87 -0.19 -1.29
C ILE A 17 -11.20 -1.46 -1.80
N SER A 18 -11.14 -1.62 -3.12
CA SER A 18 -10.42 -2.71 -3.78
C SER A 18 -9.27 -2.15 -4.61
N PHE A 19 -8.11 -2.79 -4.51
CA PHE A 19 -6.93 -2.49 -5.31
C PHE A 19 -6.31 -3.78 -5.86
N GLY A 20 -5.54 -3.68 -6.93
CA GLY A 20 -5.10 -4.80 -7.75
C GLY A 20 -5.92 -5.01 -9.03
N THR A 21 -5.50 -5.99 -9.81
CA THR A 21 -6.08 -6.32 -11.12
C THR A 21 -7.01 -7.53 -11.04
N ALA A 22 -7.85 -7.70 -12.06
CA ALA A 22 -8.87 -8.75 -12.13
C ALA A 22 -8.32 -10.15 -11.81
N GLY A 23 -8.89 -10.79 -10.79
CA GLY A 23 -8.51 -12.12 -10.30
C GLY A 23 -7.47 -12.11 -9.18
N HIS A 24 -6.89 -10.94 -8.88
CA HIS A 24 -5.85 -10.76 -7.87
C HIS A 24 -6.15 -9.59 -6.93
N GLU A 25 -7.39 -9.09 -6.87
CA GLU A 25 -7.73 -7.93 -6.06
C GLU A 25 -7.70 -8.21 -4.56
N VAL A 26 -7.30 -7.19 -3.80
CA VAL A 26 -7.46 -7.14 -2.34
C VAL A 26 -8.51 -6.09 -2.00
N THR A 27 -9.51 -6.50 -1.22
CA THR A 27 -10.57 -5.63 -0.70
C THR A 27 -10.38 -5.34 0.78
N LEU A 28 -10.45 -4.06 1.15
CA LEU A 28 -10.34 -3.55 2.51
C LEU A 28 -11.66 -2.90 2.95
N GLY A 29 -11.88 -2.83 4.27
CA GLY A 29 -12.98 -2.08 4.86
C GLY A 29 -14.32 -2.82 4.84
N GLY A 30 -15.43 -2.08 4.77
CA GLY A 30 -16.79 -2.65 4.82
C GLY A 30 -17.31 -3.01 6.22
N ALA A 31 -16.45 -2.98 7.24
CA ALA A 31 -16.84 -3.31 8.61
C ALA A 31 -17.90 -2.32 9.14
N ASN A 32 -19.00 -2.86 9.67
CA ASN A 32 -20.03 -2.14 10.43
C ASN A 32 -20.12 -2.68 11.86
N VAL A 33 -19.01 -3.21 12.38
CA VAL A 33 -18.89 -3.88 13.67
C VAL A 33 -17.53 -3.57 14.26
N TYR A 34 -17.41 -3.64 15.59
CA TYR A 34 -16.11 -3.48 16.24
C TYR A 34 -15.12 -4.56 15.79
N PRO A 35 -13.81 -4.27 15.80
CA PRO A 35 -12.78 -5.25 15.45
C PRO A 35 -12.92 -6.53 16.28
N LEU A 36 -12.97 -7.68 15.60
CA LEU A 36 -13.11 -9.02 16.20
C LEU A 36 -14.46 -9.31 16.89
N TYR A 37 -15.47 -8.45 16.73
CA TYR A 37 -16.80 -8.62 17.34
C TYR A 37 -17.77 -9.33 16.37
N SER A 38 -17.33 -10.43 15.75
CA SER A 38 -18.14 -11.19 14.78
C SER A 38 -19.41 -11.82 15.38
N PHE A 39 -19.55 -11.77 16.71
CA PHE A 39 -20.76 -12.17 17.43
C PHE A 39 -21.88 -11.12 17.40
N ASP A 40 -21.56 -9.85 17.10
CA ASP A 40 -22.53 -8.75 16.99
C ASP A 40 -22.99 -8.55 15.53
N ALA A 41 -22.07 -8.66 14.58
CA ALA A 41 -22.35 -8.64 13.15
C ALA A 41 -21.18 -9.23 12.33
N PRO A 42 -21.38 -9.67 11.07
CA PRO A 42 -20.32 -10.22 10.24
C PRO A 42 -19.18 -9.22 9.97
N ILE A 43 -17.94 -9.71 9.97
CA ILE A 43 -16.78 -8.95 9.48
C ILE A 43 -16.67 -9.22 7.97
N SER A 44 -17.06 -8.23 7.16
CA SER A 44 -17.18 -8.40 5.70
C SER A 44 -15.85 -8.66 4.99
N ASN A 45 -14.79 -7.94 5.37
CA ASN A 45 -13.44 -8.14 4.86
C ASN A 45 -12.47 -8.28 6.04
N MET A 46 -11.72 -9.38 6.08
CA MET A 46 -10.69 -9.60 7.09
C MET A 46 -9.52 -8.63 6.88
N PRO A 47 -8.78 -8.28 7.96
CA PRO A 47 -7.53 -7.52 7.83
C PRO A 47 -6.57 -8.17 6.84
N LYS A 48 -5.80 -7.34 6.15
CA LYS A 48 -4.90 -7.73 5.06
C LYS A 48 -3.45 -7.46 5.44
N ILE A 49 -2.55 -8.37 5.05
CA ILE A 49 -1.14 -8.29 5.39
C ILE A 49 -0.34 -7.96 4.14
N GLY A 50 0.36 -6.82 4.19
CA GLY A 50 1.34 -6.43 3.18
C GLY A 50 2.75 -6.79 3.63
N ILE A 51 3.57 -7.32 2.73
CA ILE A 51 5.00 -7.52 2.98
C ILE A 51 5.82 -6.40 2.32
N GLU A 52 6.69 -5.75 3.08
CA GLU A 52 7.53 -4.65 2.59
C GLU A 52 8.79 -5.18 1.90
N ILE A 53 9.14 -4.59 0.76
CA ILE A 53 10.40 -4.76 0.04
C ILE A 53 10.96 -3.38 -0.27
N SER A 54 12.24 -3.16 0.01
CA SER A 54 12.93 -1.93 -0.37
C SER A 54 13.65 -2.11 -1.71
N ASP A 55 13.68 -1.06 -2.54
CA ASP A 55 14.46 -1.02 -3.77
C ASP A 55 15.98 -0.95 -3.55
N LEU A 56 16.41 -0.77 -2.29
CA LEU A 56 17.80 -0.94 -1.84
C LEU A 56 18.10 -2.38 -1.39
N GLY A 57 17.12 -3.28 -1.45
CA GLY A 57 17.22 -4.67 -1.00
C GLY A 57 16.86 -4.84 0.47
N PHE A 58 17.35 -5.89 1.09
CA PHE A 58 17.06 -6.23 2.49
C PHE A 58 18.35 -6.23 3.32
N ASP A 59 18.21 -6.17 4.65
CA ASP A 59 19.35 -6.30 5.55
C ASP A 59 19.87 -7.75 5.56
N SER A 60 20.91 -7.98 4.75
CA SER A 60 21.57 -9.28 4.61
C SER A 60 22.34 -9.74 5.86
N SER A 61 22.51 -8.88 6.86
CA SER A 61 23.09 -9.26 8.15
C SER A 61 22.13 -10.11 8.98
N ILE A 62 20.82 -10.04 8.70
CA ILE A 62 19.79 -10.82 9.39
C ILE A 62 19.71 -12.22 8.76
N PRO A 63 20.09 -13.30 9.46
CA PRO A 63 20.18 -14.64 8.86
C PRO A 63 18.84 -15.15 8.32
N GLY A 64 17.74 -14.81 8.98
CA GLY A 64 16.39 -15.18 8.54
C GLY A 64 16.02 -14.55 7.20
N LEU A 65 16.29 -13.26 7.01
CA LEU A 65 16.02 -12.57 5.75
C LEU A 65 16.95 -13.04 4.64
N LYS A 66 18.24 -13.22 4.94
CA LYS A 66 19.21 -13.76 3.98
C LYS A 66 18.81 -15.14 3.47
N LYS A 67 18.38 -16.03 4.37
CA LYS A 67 17.88 -17.35 3.99
C LYS A 67 16.56 -17.26 3.22
N PHE A 68 15.66 -16.36 3.63
CA PHE A 68 14.38 -16.18 2.95
C PHE A 68 14.63 -15.77 1.50
N TYR A 69 15.41 -14.73 1.23
CA TYR A 69 15.68 -14.22 -0.12
C TYR A 69 16.83 -14.91 -0.87
N GLU A 70 17.24 -16.12 -0.45
CA GLU A 70 18.32 -16.84 -1.11
C GLU A 70 17.97 -17.13 -2.59
N GLY A 71 18.88 -16.77 -3.50
CA GLY A 71 18.67 -16.91 -4.95
C GLY A 71 17.82 -15.80 -5.60
N ALA A 72 17.42 -14.77 -4.86
CA ALA A 72 16.74 -13.59 -5.38
C ALA A 72 17.71 -12.39 -5.47
N ASP A 73 18.34 -12.24 -6.64
CA ASP A 73 19.39 -11.23 -6.89
C ASP A 73 18.84 -9.84 -7.28
N THR A 74 17.58 -9.76 -7.69
CA THR A 74 16.91 -8.51 -8.07
C THR A 74 15.73 -8.19 -7.15
N VAL A 75 15.38 -6.91 -7.03
CA VAL A 75 14.20 -6.45 -6.26
C VAL A 75 12.91 -7.13 -6.77
N ALA A 76 12.79 -7.32 -8.08
CA ALA A 76 11.66 -8.02 -8.68
C ALA A 76 11.58 -9.50 -8.26
N GLN A 77 12.73 -10.21 -8.22
CA GLN A 77 12.78 -11.58 -7.71
C GLN A 77 12.48 -11.65 -6.22
N GLN A 78 12.96 -10.68 -5.43
CA GLN A 78 12.67 -10.58 -4.00
C GLN A 78 11.18 -10.35 -3.77
N ALA A 79 10.55 -9.44 -4.52
CA ALA A 79 9.12 -9.21 -4.47
C ALA A 79 8.30 -10.44 -4.88
N ALA A 80 8.70 -11.16 -5.94
CA ALA A 80 8.06 -12.39 -6.37
C ALA A 80 8.15 -13.51 -5.32
N LEU A 81 9.25 -13.56 -4.56
CA LEU A 81 9.40 -14.50 -3.46
C LEU A 81 8.54 -14.07 -2.25
N ALA A 82 8.58 -12.79 -1.90
CA ALA A 82 7.80 -12.22 -0.81
C ALA A 82 6.29 -12.37 -1.03
N ALA A 83 5.82 -12.19 -2.26
CA ALA A 83 4.44 -12.42 -2.65
C ALA A 83 3.98 -13.87 -2.40
N LYS A 84 4.89 -14.85 -2.37
CA LYS A 84 4.55 -16.26 -2.11
C LYS A 84 4.54 -16.64 -0.63
N ALA A 85 4.92 -15.72 0.26
CA ALA A 85 4.88 -15.98 1.70
C ALA A 85 3.45 -16.25 2.18
N GLU A 86 3.32 -17.21 3.09
CA GLU A 86 2.03 -17.59 3.66
C GLU A 86 1.38 -16.39 4.38
N GLY A 87 0.09 -16.18 4.13
CA GLY A 87 -0.68 -15.10 4.75
C GLY A 87 -0.45 -13.71 4.16
N VAL A 88 0.41 -13.54 3.16
CA VAL A 88 0.60 -12.26 2.47
C VAL A 88 -0.52 -12.03 1.46
N ASP A 89 -1.16 -10.87 1.55
CA ASP A 89 -2.24 -10.44 0.64
C ASP A 89 -1.71 -9.54 -0.49
N PHE A 90 -0.73 -8.69 -0.21
CA PHE A 90 -0.16 -7.74 -1.17
C PHE A 90 1.33 -7.47 -0.89
N VAL A 91 2.04 -6.89 -1.87
CA VAL A 91 3.43 -6.45 -1.71
C VAL A 91 3.45 -4.94 -1.57
N CYS A 92 4.28 -4.42 -0.68
CA CYS A 92 4.54 -3.00 -0.53
C CYS A 92 5.99 -2.71 -0.97
N LEU A 93 6.17 -2.05 -2.11
CA LEU A 93 7.48 -1.61 -2.58
C LEU A 93 7.79 -0.24 -2.01
N ARG A 94 8.89 -0.14 -1.28
CA ARG A 94 9.44 1.11 -0.77
C ARG A 94 10.60 1.57 -1.63
N LEU A 95 10.50 2.78 -2.16
CA LEU A 95 11.48 3.39 -3.05
C LEU A 95 12.48 4.23 -2.23
N ASP A 96 13.17 3.61 -1.28
CA ASP A 96 14.15 4.27 -0.40
C ASP A 96 15.33 4.86 -1.18
N SER A 97 15.68 4.27 -2.33
CA SER A 97 16.76 4.77 -3.17
C SER A 97 16.52 6.18 -3.71
N ALA A 98 15.27 6.63 -3.73
CA ALA A 98 14.89 7.96 -4.21
C ALA A 98 15.32 9.10 -3.26
N ASP A 99 15.67 8.81 -2.01
CA ASP A 99 16.02 9.84 -1.00
C ASP A 99 17.13 10.77 -1.54
N PRO A 100 16.88 12.09 -1.66
CA PRO A 100 17.88 13.06 -2.08
C PRO A 100 19.14 13.10 -1.21
N ASN A 101 19.04 12.69 0.06
CA ASN A 101 20.16 12.61 0.99
C ASN A 101 20.87 11.25 1.00
N GLY A 102 20.30 10.26 0.29
CA GLY A 102 20.83 8.92 0.17
C GLY A 102 21.42 8.66 -1.22
N LYS A 103 20.92 7.61 -1.89
CA LYS A 103 21.35 7.26 -3.24
C LYS A 103 20.86 8.27 -4.29
N ASN A 104 19.78 9.01 -4.00
CA ASN A 104 19.14 9.97 -4.88
C ASN A 104 18.94 9.41 -6.31
N ALA A 105 18.44 8.18 -6.39
CA ALA A 105 18.08 7.58 -7.67
C ALA A 105 17.09 8.48 -8.41
N SER A 106 17.18 8.46 -9.73
CA SER A 106 16.27 9.22 -10.58
C SER A 106 14.85 8.66 -10.50
N VAL A 107 13.86 9.50 -10.79
CA VAL A 107 12.45 9.09 -10.88
C VAL A 107 12.28 7.96 -11.90
N ASP A 108 13.02 8.00 -13.02
CA ASP A 108 12.97 6.97 -14.06
C ASP A 108 13.51 5.61 -13.56
N GLU A 109 14.62 5.59 -12.82
CA GLU A 109 15.16 4.35 -12.22
C GLU A 109 14.19 3.75 -11.20
N CYS A 110 13.60 4.58 -10.34
CA CYS A 110 12.62 4.14 -9.35
C CYS A 110 11.36 3.59 -10.03
N THR A 111 10.89 4.27 -11.08
CA THR A 111 9.71 3.85 -11.84
C THR A 111 9.95 2.57 -12.63
N ALA A 112 11.14 2.39 -13.20
CA ALA A 112 11.54 1.14 -13.84
C ALA A 112 11.55 -0.03 -12.84
N THR A 113 12.02 0.21 -11.61
CA THR A 113 11.98 -0.78 -10.53
C THR A 113 10.54 -1.13 -10.15
N ALA A 114 9.67 -0.13 -9.97
CA ALA A 114 8.26 -0.33 -9.67
C ALA A 114 7.53 -1.14 -10.75
N LYS A 115 7.84 -0.87 -12.03
CA LYS A 115 7.32 -1.63 -13.17
C LYS A 115 7.79 -3.08 -13.14
N ALA A 116 9.09 -3.31 -12.96
CA ALA A 116 9.66 -4.66 -12.91
C ALA A 116 9.06 -5.48 -11.74
N VAL A 117 8.85 -4.86 -10.58
CA VAL A 117 8.19 -5.49 -9.43
C VAL A 117 6.73 -5.81 -9.76
N CYS A 118 5.97 -4.86 -10.32
CA CYS A 118 4.58 -5.05 -10.68
C CYS A 118 4.37 -6.18 -11.70
N GLU A 119 5.32 -6.37 -12.63
CA GLU A 119 5.30 -7.45 -13.62
C GLU A 119 5.72 -8.82 -13.05
N ALA A 120 6.48 -8.84 -11.95
CA ALA A 120 7.01 -10.07 -11.36
C ALA A 120 6.09 -10.73 -10.31
N ILE A 121 5.06 -10.03 -9.84
CA ILE A 121 4.15 -10.51 -8.79
C ILE A 121 2.74 -10.77 -9.32
N ASP A 122 2.04 -11.71 -8.69
CA ASP A 122 0.63 -12.06 -8.91
C ASP A 122 -0.28 -11.56 -7.77
N LYS A 123 0.14 -10.49 -7.10
CA LYS A 123 -0.59 -9.85 -5.98
C LYS A 123 -0.67 -8.34 -6.21
N PRO A 124 -1.60 -7.63 -5.54
CA PRO A 124 -1.63 -6.18 -5.60
C PRO A 124 -0.32 -5.55 -5.10
N LEU A 125 -0.03 -4.37 -5.62
CA LEU A 125 1.15 -3.59 -5.27
C LEU A 125 0.74 -2.31 -4.55
N ALA A 126 1.35 -2.07 -3.40
CA ALA A 126 1.42 -0.77 -2.76
C ALA A 126 2.80 -0.15 -2.99
N ILE A 127 2.87 1.18 -3.08
CA ILE A 127 4.11 1.91 -3.35
C ILE A 127 4.30 2.99 -2.30
N MET A 128 5.45 2.95 -1.62
CA MET A 128 5.90 3.96 -0.67
C MET A 128 7.09 4.72 -1.23
N GLY A 129 7.10 6.03 -0.99
CA GLY A 129 8.20 6.92 -1.34
C GLY A 129 9.36 6.89 -0.34
N CYS A 130 10.26 7.84 -0.50
CA CYS A 130 11.42 8.06 0.37
C CYS A 130 11.15 9.02 1.54
N LYS A 131 9.91 9.52 1.66
CA LYS A 131 9.42 10.49 2.66
C LYS A 131 9.83 11.94 2.41
N ASN A 132 10.60 12.23 1.37
CA ASN A 132 10.84 13.61 0.94
C ASN A 132 9.65 14.10 0.09
N VAL A 133 8.98 15.17 0.52
CA VAL A 133 7.73 15.65 -0.11
C VAL A 133 7.88 15.96 -1.59
N GLU A 134 8.91 16.73 -1.96
CA GLU A 134 9.12 17.16 -3.34
C GLU A 134 9.46 15.97 -4.23
N LYS A 135 10.41 15.13 -3.80
CA LYS A 135 10.83 13.94 -4.54
C LYS A 135 9.70 12.92 -4.69
N ASP A 136 8.95 12.65 -3.62
CA ASP A 136 7.83 11.71 -3.63
C ASP A 136 6.70 12.20 -4.53
N THR A 137 6.43 13.51 -4.54
CA THR A 137 5.41 14.09 -5.43
C THR A 137 5.74 13.81 -6.90
N GLU A 138 6.97 14.10 -7.33
CA GLU A 138 7.42 13.81 -8.70
C GLU A 138 7.39 12.32 -9.01
N LEU A 139 7.86 11.51 -8.05
CA LEU A 139 7.92 10.05 -8.18
C LEU A 139 6.53 9.44 -8.32
N PHE A 140 5.57 9.82 -7.47
CA PHE A 140 4.22 9.26 -7.49
C PHE A 140 3.43 9.66 -8.73
N VAL A 141 3.65 10.86 -9.27
CA VAL A 141 3.08 11.24 -10.58
C VAL A 141 3.55 10.26 -11.65
N LYS A 142 4.87 10.01 -11.73
CA LYS A 142 5.43 9.18 -12.80
C LYS A 142 5.13 7.69 -12.63
N VAL A 143 5.20 7.19 -11.41
CA VAL A 143 4.87 5.80 -11.09
C VAL A 143 3.39 5.51 -11.37
N SER A 144 2.50 6.44 -11.04
CA SER A 144 1.07 6.27 -11.31
C SER A 144 0.76 6.20 -12.80
N GLU A 145 1.45 7.01 -13.62
CA GLU A 145 1.38 6.99 -15.08
C GLU A 145 1.84 5.63 -15.63
N VAL A 146 3.04 5.18 -15.26
CA VAL A 146 3.62 3.96 -15.82
C VAL A 146 2.88 2.70 -15.39
N LEU A 147 2.24 2.73 -14.22
CA LEU A 147 1.43 1.63 -13.70
C LEU A 147 -0.07 1.80 -13.97
N GLN A 148 -0.47 2.65 -14.92
CA GLN A 148 -1.87 2.82 -15.28
C GLN A 148 -2.50 1.47 -15.65
N GLY A 149 -3.71 1.23 -15.12
CA GLY A 149 -4.43 -0.04 -15.30
C GLY A 149 -4.00 -1.17 -14.36
N LYS A 150 -2.97 -0.96 -13.53
CA LYS A 150 -2.56 -1.92 -12.48
C LYS A 150 -3.31 -1.74 -11.16
N ASN A 151 -3.99 -0.60 -10.98
CA ASN A 151 -4.79 -0.27 -9.78
C ASN A 151 -3.97 -0.47 -8.49
N VAL A 152 -2.79 0.16 -8.43
CA VAL A 152 -1.88 0.12 -7.28
C VAL A 152 -2.36 1.06 -6.17
N LEU A 153 -1.82 0.85 -4.96
CA LEU A 153 -2.04 1.72 -3.82
C LEU A 153 -0.82 2.62 -3.58
N ILE A 154 -0.97 3.94 -3.75
CA ILE A 154 0.07 4.92 -3.46
C ILE A 154 0.00 5.34 -1.98
N LEU A 155 1.13 5.23 -1.28
CA LEU A 155 1.29 5.58 0.13
C LEU A 155 2.40 6.65 0.21
N SER A 156 2.08 7.95 0.20
CA SER A 156 0.78 8.55 0.56
C SER A 156 0.62 9.96 -0.03
N ALA A 157 -0.61 10.49 0.00
CA ALA A 157 -0.85 11.93 -0.06
C ALA A 157 -0.80 12.51 1.36
N ARG A 158 -0.21 13.69 1.49
CA ARG A 158 -0.11 14.49 2.71
C ARG A 158 -0.68 15.89 2.48
N GLU A 159 -0.82 16.67 3.54
CA GLU A 159 -1.40 18.02 3.46
C GLU A 159 -0.65 18.94 2.48
N GLU A 160 0.66 18.73 2.32
CA GLU A 160 1.53 19.52 1.46
C GLU A 160 1.39 19.18 -0.03
N ASP A 161 1.09 17.92 -0.36
CA ASP A 161 1.19 17.38 -1.72
C ASP A 161 -0.10 16.73 -2.27
N TYR A 162 -1.18 16.64 -1.47
CA TYR A 162 -2.41 15.92 -1.84
C TYR A 162 -3.02 16.37 -3.17
N LYS A 163 -2.93 17.65 -3.53
CA LYS A 163 -3.50 18.13 -4.81
C LYS A 163 -2.83 17.47 -6.00
N THR A 164 -1.50 17.45 -6.00
CA THR A 164 -0.72 16.91 -7.11
C THR A 164 -0.80 15.38 -7.11
N VAL A 165 -0.62 14.74 -5.95
CA VAL A 165 -0.65 13.28 -5.85
C VAL A 165 -2.06 12.75 -6.10
N GLY A 166 -3.10 13.37 -5.53
CA GLY A 166 -4.50 12.99 -5.76
C GLY A 166 -4.94 13.19 -7.21
N ALA A 167 -4.60 14.32 -7.84
CA ALA A 167 -4.93 14.56 -9.24
C ALA A 167 -4.23 13.58 -10.18
N SER A 168 -2.95 13.30 -9.96
CA SER A 168 -2.20 12.37 -10.81
C SER A 168 -2.59 10.91 -10.54
N ALA A 169 -2.40 10.42 -9.32
CA ALA A 169 -2.61 9.02 -8.99
C ALA A 169 -4.06 8.58 -9.18
N VAL A 170 -5.01 9.35 -8.64
CA VAL A 170 -6.42 8.93 -8.63
C VAL A 170 -7.16 9.42 -9.87
N LEU A 171 -7.17 10.73 -10.13
CA LEU A 171 -8.02 11.28 -11.21
C LEU A 171 -7.49 10.97 -12.61
N ALA A 172 -6.18 11.06 -12.83
CA ALA A 172 -5.60 10.82 -14.15
C ALA A 172 -5.37 9.32 -14.43
N TYR A 173 -4.88 8.57 -13.44
CA TYR A 173 -4.41 7.19 -13.66
C TYR A 173 -5.23 6.10 -12.95
N GLY A 174 -6.25 6.47 -12.17
CA GLY A 174 -7.20 5.52 -11.58
C GLY A 174 -6.64 4.64 -10.46
N GLN A 175 -5.50 5.02 -9.87
CA GLN A 175 -4.88 4.32 -8.74
C GLN A 175 -5.66 4.59 -7.44
N LYS A 176 -5.29 3.87 -6.37
CA LYS A 176 -5.74 4.17 -4.99
C LYS A 176 -4.67 4.93 -4.24
N ILE A 177 -5.08 5.66 -3.20
CA ILE A 177 -4.17 6.45 -2.39
C ILE A 177 -4.48 6.31 -0.90
N GLY A 178 -3.44 6.28 -0.08
CA GLY A 178 -3.54 6.48 1.36
C GLY A 178 -3.36 7.96 1.69
N ALA A 179 -4.23 8.49 2.55
CA ALA A 179 -4.08 9.82 3.13
C ALA A 179 -3.34 9.71 4.47
N GLU A 180 -2.14 10.29 4.57
CA GLU A 180 -1.31 10.25 5.77
C GLU A 180 -1.49 11.52 6.60
N SER A 181 -1.74 11.35 7.90
CA SER A 181 -1.79 12.45 8.87
C SER A 181 -0.89 12.18 10.07
N ALA A 182 -0.43 13.24 10.72
CA ALA A 182 0.51 13.20 11.85
C ALA A 182 -0.15 12.75 13.17
N VAL A 183 -0.83 11.59 13.15
CA VAL A 183 -1.51 10.99 14.31
C VAL A 183 -2.58 11.92 14.91
N ASP A 184 -3.24 12.71 14.05
CA ASP A 184 -4.31 13.63 14.45
C ASP A 184 -5.58 13.35 13.64
N ILE A 185 -6.69 13.16 14.36
CA ILE A 185 -8.01 12.83 13.77
C ILE A 185 -8.63 14.00 13.01
N ASN A 186 -8.39 15.24 13.44
CA ASN A 186 -8.87 16.43 12.75
C ASN A 186 -8.11 16.63 11.46
N LEU A 187 -6.78 16.46 11.47
CA LEU A 187 -5.97 16.49 10.25
C LEU A 187 -6.37 15.37 9.28
N ALA A 188 -6.61 14.15 9.78
CA ALA A 188 -7.11 13.05 8.96
C ALA A 188 -8.46 13.38 8.31
N LYS A 189 -9.39 13.97 9.05
CA LYS A 189 -10.70 14.38 8.52
C LYS A 189 -10.57 15.51 7.50
N GLN A 190 -9.74 16.52 7.79
CA GLN A 190 -9.50 17.63 6.89
C GLN A 190 -8.89 17.14 5.57
N LEU A 191 -7.82 16.34 5.64
CA LEU A 191 -7.15 15.81 4.45
C LEU A 191 -8.09 14.95 3.58
N ASN A 192 -9.01 14.18 4.18
CA ASN A 192 -10.01 13.41 3.43
C ASN A 192 -11.10 14.28 2.78
N VAL A 193 -11.30 15.53 3.22
CA VAL A 193 -12.26 16.49 2.64
C VAL A 193 -11.63 17.31 1.51
N LEU A 194 -10.32 17.55 1.60
CA LEU A 194 -9.53 18.28 0.61
C LEU A 194 -9.37 17.50 -0.70
#